data_AF-A0A949X0C9-F1
#
_entry.id   AF-A0A949X0C9-F1
#
_cell.length_a   1.000
_cell.length_b   1.000
_cell.length_c   1.000
_cell.angle_alpha   90.00
_cell.angle_beta   90.00
_cell.angle_gamma   90.00
#
_symmetry.space_group_name_H-M   'P 1'
#
loop_
_entity.id
_entity.type
_entity.pdbx_description
1 polymer ?
#
loop_
_entity_poly.entity_id
_entity_poly.type
_entity_poly.pdbx_seq_one_letter_code
_entity_poly.pdbx_strand_id
1 'polypeptide(L)'
;MKPIQPSRREAKDSTIRKRGNPNWGKPVQVVAGSVTPTEFELRTKSLSLREDQYANSDLLRAWCKQNKNRCYVPEWLLKKWDMLVETNL
;
A
#
# COMPACT_ATOMS: atom_id res chain seq x y z
N MET A 1 43.58 31.47 -58.68
CA MET A 1 42.13 31.79 -58.59
C MET A 1 41.38 30.50 -58.27
N LYS A 2 40.66 30.43 -57.15
CA LYS A 2 39.88 29.25 -56.75
C LYS A 2 38.40 29.65 -56.74
N PRO A 3 37.48 28.94 -57.43
CA PRO A 3 36.06 29.19 -57.26
C PRO A 3 35.53 28.52 -55.99
N ILE A 4 34.60 29.23 -55.37
CA ILE A 4 33.92 29.02 -54.10
C ILE A 4 33.04 27.77 -54.17
N GLN A 5 33.19 26.86 -53.20
CA GLN A 5 32.25 25.75 -52.95
C GLN A 5 31.49 26.05 -51.65
N PRO A 6 30.15 25.93 -51.63
CA PRO A 6 29.34 26.35 -50.51
C PRO A 6 29.53 25.45 -49.30
N SER A 7 29.60 26.09 -48.13
CA SER A 7 29.60 25.50 -46.79
C SER A 7 28.33 24.65 -46.56
N ARG A 8 28.38 23.37 -46.92
CA ARG A 8 27.45 22.36 -46.43
C ARG A 8 27.86 22.01 -44.98
N ARG A 9 27.57 22.92 -44.04
CA ARG A 9 27.41 22.50 -42.64
C ARG A 9 26.12 21.72 -42.61
N GLU A 10 26.28 20.40 -42.70
CA GLU A 10 25.22 19.42 -42.50
C GLU A 10 24.37 19.86 -41.32
N ALA A 11 23.08 20.10 -41.61
CA ALA A 11 22.05 20.23 -40.59
C ALA A 11 22.13 18.95 -39.77
N LYS A 12 22.66 19.10 -38.56
CA LYS A 12 22.77 18.05 -37.56
C LYS A 12 21.34 17.58 -37.36
N ASP A 13 21.04 16.40 -37.87
CA ASP A 13 19.74 15.76 -37.77
C ASP A 13 19.26 15.90 -36.32
N SER A 14 18.29 16.80 -36.15
CA SER A 14 17.61 17.05 -34.90
C SER A 14 16.78 15.80 -34.62
N THR A 15 17.43 14.72 -34.19
CA THR A 15 16.76 13.63 -33.52
C THR A 15 16.13 14.25 -32.28
N ILE A 16 14.88 14.67 -32.42
CA ILE A 16 13.97 14.92 -31.33
C ILE A 16 13.83 13.57 -30.63
N ARG A 17 14.79 13.28 -29.76
CA ARG A 17 14.71 12.15 -28.83
C ARG A 17 13.55 12.51 -27.94
N LYS A 18 12.39 11.91 -28.23
CA LYS A 18 11.18 11.96 -27.42
C LYS A 18 11.61 11.76 -25.97
N ARG A 19 11.69 12.85 -25.19
CA ARG A 19 11.97 12.80 -23.76
C ARG A 19 10.70 12.33 -23.06
N GLY A 20 10.35 11.06 -23.27
CA GLY A 20 9.47 10.34 -22.36
C GLY A 20 10.22 10.13 -21.05
N ASN A 21 9.52 10.24 -19.92
CA ASN A 21 10.12 9.96 -18.63
C ASN A 21 10.66 8.51 -18.64
N PRO A 22 11.97 8.28 -18.43
CA PRO A 22 12.58 6.95 -18.48
C PRO A 22 11.98 5.94 -17.49
N ASN A 23 11.14 6.39 -16.56
CA ASN A 23 10.45 5.54 -15.60
C ASN A 23 9.15 4.90 -16.14
N TRP A 24 8.74 5.15 -17.38
CA TRP A 24 7.47 4.65 -17.96
C TRP A 24 7.40 3.13 -18.23
N GLY A 25 8.42 2.36 -17.86
CA GLY A 25 8.41 0.90 -18.02
C GLY A 25 9.25 0.18 -16.98
N LYS A 26 9.70 0.89 -15.94
CA LYS A 26 10.32 0.21 -14.80
C LYS A 26 9.17 -0.42 -14.02
N PRO A 27 9.19 -1.74 -13.75
CA PRO A 27 8.25 -2.30 -12.79
C PRO A 27 8.42 -1.46 -11.52
N VAL A 28 7.33 -0.85 -11.05
CA VAL A 28 7.30 -0.30 -9.71
C VAL A 28 7.82 -1.44 -8.85
N GLN A 29 8.98 -1.26 -8.23
CA GLN A 29 9.36 -2.13 -7.15
C GLN A 29 8.36 -1.81 -6.06
N VAL A 30 7.22 -2.50 -6.13
CA VAL A 30 6.29 -2.62 -5.03
C VAL A 30 7.14 -3.37 -4.02
N VAL A 31 7.88 -2.61 -3.22
CA VAL A 31 8.56 -3.12 -2.05
C VAL A 31 7.45 -3.84 -1.33
N ALA A 32 7.53 -5.18 -1.29
CA ALA A 32 6.51 -6.04 -0.74
C ALA A 32 6.09 -5.40 0.58
N GLY A 33 4.82 -4.97 0.62
CA GLY A 33 4.38 -3.85 1.44
C GLY A 33 4.92 -3.97 2.86
N SER A 34 5.43 -2.86 3.38
CA SER A 34 5.37 -2.65 4.82
C SER A 34 3.89 -2.70 5.19
N VAL A 35 3.38 -3.91 5.47
CA VAL A 35 2.04 -4.12 6.00
C VAL A 35 2.08 -3.43 7.34
N THR A 36 1.62 -2.19 7.37
CA THR A 36 1.47 -1.46 8.62
C THR A 36 0.54 -2.31 9.47
N PRO A 37 1.02 -2.83 10.62
CA PRO A 37 0.21 -3.71 11.43
C PRO A 37 -1.07 -2.95 11.78
N THR A 38 -2.20 -3.63 11.61
CA THR A 38 -3.49 -3.01 11.95
C THR A 38 -3.53 -2.69 13.44
N GLU A 39 -4.35 -1.72 13.85
CA GLU A 39 -4.52 -1.43 15.29
C GLU A 39 -4.92 -2.67 16.10
N PHE A 40 -5.68 -3.59 15.47
CA PHE A 40 -5.99 -4.89 16.04
C PHE A 40 -4.73 -5.72 16.31
N GLU A 41 -3.85 -5.88 15.32
CA GLU A 41 -2.60 -6.63 15.46
C GLU A 41 -1.65 -5.99 16.48
N LEU A 42 -1.61 -4.66 16.53
CA LEU A 42 -0.87 -3.94 17.58
C LEU A 42 -1.44 -4.27 18.96
N ARG A 43 -2.77 -4.31 19.09
CA ARG A 43 -3.43 -4.60 20.36
C ARG A 43 -3.22 -6.04 20.80
N THR A 44 -3.35 -7.01 19.90
CA THR A 44 -3.12 -8.43 20.22
C THR A 44 -1.66 -8.69 20.58
N LYS A 45 -0.72 -8.01 19.90
CA LYS A 45 0.70 -8.06 20.21
C LYS A 45 1.03 -7.44 21.58
N SER A 46 0.44 -6.30 21.92
CA SER A 46 0.60 -5.69 23.25
C SER A 46 0.03 -6.56 24.39
N LEU A 47 -1.03 -7.32 24.10
CA LEU A 47 -1.63 -8.26 25.05
C LEU A 47 -0.92 -9.64 25.04
N SER A 48 0.10 -9.83 24.21
CA SER A 48 0.79 -11.11 23.98
C SER A 48 -0.17 -12.28 23.75
N LEU A 49 -1.30 -12.01 23.09
CA LEU A 49 -2.31 -13.01 22.81
C LEU A 49 -1.96 -13.78 21.56
N ARG A 50 -2.25 -15.08 21.59
CA ARG A 50 -2.27 -15.93 20.39
C ARG A 50 -3.68 -15.96 19.80
N GLU A 51 -3.80 -16.30 18.52
CA GLU A 51 -5.09 -16.33 17.81
C GLU A 51 -6.13 -17.23 18.49
N ASP A 52 -5.69 -18.35 19.09
CA ASP A 52 -6.52 -19.26 19.87
C ASP A 52 -7.09 -18.62 21.14
N GLN A 53 -6.39 -17.63 21.68
CA GLN A 53 -6.74 -16.90 22.90
C GLN A 53 -7.57 -15.64 22.64
N TYR A 54 -7.65 -15.16 21.39
CA TYR A 54 -8.37 -13.93 21.07
C TYR A 54 -9.81 -14.00 21.56
N ALA A 55 -10.50 -15.09 21.25
CA ALA A 55 -11.90 -15.25 21.62
C ALA A 55 -12.16 -15.39 23.13
N ASN A 56 -11.15 -15.80 23.89
CA ASN A 56 -11.24 -15.99 25.34
C ASN A 56 -10.76 -14.75 26.12
N SER A 57 -10.24 -13.72 25.43
CA SER A 57 -9.74 -12.51 26.07
C SER A 57 -10.83 -11.48 26.23
N ASP A 58 -11.27 -11.24 27.47
CA ASP A 58 -12.23 -10.19 27.79
C ASP A 58 -11.68 -8.79 27.50
N LEU A 59 -10.37 -8.58 27.67
CA LEU A 59 -9.70 -7.31 27.36
C LEU A 59 -9.76 -7.00 25.86
N LEU A 60 -9.49 -7.99 25.01
CA LEU A 60 -9.61 -7.84 23.56
C LEU A 60 -11.06 -7.63 23.15
N ARG A 61 -11.99 -8.38 23.74
CA ARG A 61 -13.43 -8.26 23.50
C ARG A 61 -13.96 -6.86 23.85
N ALA A 62 -13.58 -6.31 25.01
CA ALA A 62 -13.98 -4.97 25.42
C ALA A 62 -13.40 -3.88 24.49
N TRP A 63 -12.14 -4.03 24.09
CA TRP A 63 -11.52 -3.12 23.13
C TRP A 63 -12.22 -3.18 21.76
N CYS A 64 -12.53 -4.38 21.26
CA CYS A 64 -13.29 -4.57 20.03
C CYS A 64 -14.67 -3.93 20.11
N LYS A 65 -15.41 -4.03 21.22
CA LYS A 65 -16.72 -3.34 21.36
C LYS A 65 -16.63 -1.82 21.14
N GLN A 66 -15.55 -1.21 21.62
CA GLN A 66 -15.33 0.24 21.50
C GLN A 66 -14.79 0.66 20.13
N ASN A 67 -14.00 -0.22 19.48
CA ASN A 67 -13.25 0.11 18.26
C ASN A 67 -13.75 -0.61 17.01
N LYS A 68 -14.78 -1.46 17.09
CA LYS A 68 -15.32 -2.26 15.97
C LYS A 68 -15.75 -1.45 14.75
N ASN A 69 -16.11 -0.18 14.94
CA ASN A 69 -16.53 0.72 13.86
C ASN A 69 -15.36 1.57 13.31
N ARG A 70 -14.20 1.55 13.96
CA ARG A 70 -13.02 2.38 13.62
C ARG A 70 -11.85 1.54 13.12
N CYS A 71 -11.67 0.36 13.68
CA CYS A 71 -10.59 -0.55 13.40
C CYS A 71 -11.15 -1.83 12.77
N TYR A 72 -10.35 -2.44 11.90
CA TYR A 72 -10.65 -3.75 11.36
C TYR A 72 -10.66 -4.80 12.49
N VAL A 73 -11.73 -5.60 12.57
CA VAL A 73 -11.84 -6.77 13.45
C VAL A 73 -12.13 -8.00 12.58
N PRO A 74 -11.43 -9.13 12.76
CA PRO A 74 -11.65 -10.32 11.96
C PRO A 74 -13.09 -10.85 12.07
N GLU A 75 -13.69 -11.22 10.94
CA GLU A 75 -15.09 -11.68 10.86
C GLU A 75 -15.36 -12.91 11.74
N TRP A 76 -14.43 -13.86 11.79
CA TRP A 76 -14.55 -15.06 12.63
C TRP A 76 -14.64 -14.72 14.13
N LEU A 77 -13.98 -13.64 14.56
CA LEU A 77 -13.97 -13.17 15.94
C LEU A 77 -15.28 -12.46 16.28
N LEU A 78 -15.79 -11.67 15.33
CA LEU A 78 -17.10 -11.04 15.42
C LEU A 78 -18.23 -12.08 15.55
N LYS A 79 -18.20 -13.12 14.71
CA LYS A 79 -19.14 -14.26 14.78
C LYS A 79 -19.07 -14.96 16.14
N LYS A 80 -17.87 -15.23 16.64
CA LYS A 80 -17.67 -15.94 17.91
C LYS A 80 -18.17 -15.16 19.13
N TRP A 81 -18.16 -13.83 19.06
CA TRP A 81 -18.67 -12.97 20.14
C TRP A 81 -20.08 -12.46 19.93
N ASP A 82 -20.74 -12.88 18.85
CA ASP A 82 -22.04 -12.39 18.38
C ASP A 82 -22.09 -10.86 18.28
N MET A 83 -21.00 -10.28 17.75
CA MET A 83 -20.87 -8.84 17.56
C MET A 83 -21.18 -8.47 16.11
N LEU A 84 -22.20 -7.64 15.93
CA LEU A 84 -22.47 -6.97 14.65
C LEU A 84 -21.65 -5.68 14.56
N VAL A 85 -20.80 -5.58 13.54
CA VAL A 85 -20.24 -4.30 13.08
C VAL A 85 -21.34 -3.60 12.29
N GLU A 86 -21.59 -2.33 12.60
CA GLU A 86 -22.54 -1.54 11.82
C GLU A 86 -21.91 -1.18 10.48
N THR A 87 -22.03 -2.09 9.50
CA THR A 87 -21.88 -1.72 8.10
C THR A 87 -23.16 -0.99 7.72
N ASN A 88 -23.15 0.34 7.79
CA ASN A 88 -24.22 1.14 7.18
C ASN A 88 -24.28 0.75 5.69
N LEU A 89 -25.35 0.04 5.31
CA LEU A 89 -25.76 -0.22 3.93
C LEU A 89 -26.71 0.91 3.50
#